data_AF-A0AAJ5W9J7-F1
#
_entry.id   AF-A0AAJ5W9J7-F1
#
_cell.length_a   1.000
_cell.length_b   1.000
_cell.length_c   1.000
_cell.angle_alpha   90.00
_cell.angle_beta   90.00
_cell.angle_gamma   90.00
#
_symmetry.space_group_name_H-M   'P 1'
#
loop_
_entity.id
_entity.type
_entity.pdbx_description
1 polymer ?
#
loop_
_entity_poly.entity_id
_entity_poly.type
_entity_poly.pdbx_seq_one_letter_code
_entity_poly.pdbx_strand_id
1 'polypeptide(L)'
;MVRVIYFFLLVLCFAACKSEIKPKLTGQDTSAIVTAVIDDKRLYHDMLKKSDTIFIVKSKNINKSWPFKTEKFKLVYIERTKKNEDLIDLSPPSFYDQRTRIDFGKFILNKNIVDISFSLYQFQEFSVYDCKFKHENEGWTIVKMDKRTY
;
A
#
# COMPACT_ATOMS: atom_id res chain seq x y z
N MET A 1 -37.52 33.45 -32.44
CA MET A 1 -36.05 33.26 -32.46
C MET A 1 -35.41 33.12 -31.06
N VAL A 2 -36.20 32.96 -29.98
CA VAL A 2 -35.68 32.91 -28.59
C VAL A 2 -35.59 31.48 -28.04
N ARG A 3 -36.36 30.52 -28.58
CA ARG A 3 -36.41 29.11 -28.12
C ARG A 3 -35.15 28.29 -28.40
N VAL A 4 -34.35 28.66 -29.41
CA VAL A 4 -33.13 27.91 -29.80
C VAL A 4 -31.97 28.18 -28.81
N ILE A 5 -31.93 29.38 -28.23
CA ILE A 5 -30.86 29.80 -27.31
C ILE A 5 -30.94 29.04 -25.97
N TYR A 6 -32.15 28.80 -25.46
CA TYR A 6 -32.34 28.02 -24.22
C TYR A 6 -31.93 26.55 -24.37
N PHE A 7 -32.10 25.98 -25.56
CA PHE A 7 -31.70 24.59 -25.81
C PHE A 7 -30.17 24.43 -25.85
N PHE A 8 -29.46 25.43 -26.38
CA PHE A 8 -27.98 25.44 -26.40
C PHE A 8 -27.37 25.63 -25.01
N LEU A 9 -27.98 26.45 -24.15
CA LEU A 9 -27.53 26.66 -22.76
C LEU A 9 -27.68 25.40 -21.89
N LEU A 10 -28.72 24.59 -22.10
CA LEU A 10 -28.90 23.32 -21.39
C LEU A 10 -27.84 22.28 -21.77
N VAL A 11 -27.46 22.19 -23.05
CA VAL A 11 -26.44 21.24 -23.51
C VAL A 11 -25.04 21.57 -22.95
N LEU A 12 -24.71 22.87 -22.81
CA LEU A 12 -23.45 23.31 -22.21
C LEU A 12 -23.36 22.97 -20.71
N CYS A 13 -24.48 22.99 -19.97
CA CYS A 13 -24.52 22.57 -18.56
C CYS A 13 -24.25 21.07 -18.36
N PHE A 14 -24.67 20.21 -19.29
CA PHE A 14 -24.38 18.77 -19.22
C PHE A 14 -22.93 18.43 -19.57
N ALA A 15 -22.29 19.20 -20.45
CA ALA A 15 -20.87 19.01 -20.79
C ALA A 15 -19.93 19.42 -19.64
N ALA A 16 -20.31 20.43 -18.85
CA ALA A 16 -19.52 20.93 -17.72
C ALA A 16 -19.62 20.05 -16.45
N CYS A 17 -20.62 19.17 -16.34
CA CYS A 17 -20.77 18.27 -15.19
C CYS A 17 -19.97 16.96 -15.29
N LYS A 18 -19.13 16.78 -16.31
CA LYS A 18 -18.08 15.75 -16.29
C LYS A 18 -16.84 16.27 -15.55
N SER A 19 -17.02 16.67 -14.29
CA SER A 19 -15.89 16.74 -13.37
C SER A 19 -15.46 15.29 -13.12
N GLU A 20 -14.38 14.87 -13.77
CA GLU A 20 -13.76 13.57 -13.49
C GLU A 20 -13.35 13.57 -12.02
N ILE A 21 -14.15 12.90 -11.18
CA ILE A 21 -13.77 12.59 -9.81
C ILE A 21 -12.46 11.81 -9.92
N LYS A 22 -11.36 12.40 -9.43
CA LYS A 22 -10.07 11.71 -9.42
C LYS A 22 -10.27 10.36 -8.74
N PRO A 23 -9.95 9.23 -9.40
CA PRO A 23 -10.15 7.93 -8.81
C PRO A 23 -9.34 7.85 -7.52
N LYS A 24 -9.96 7.33 -6.47
CA LYS A 24 -9.35 7.19 -5.15
C LYS A 24 -9.42 5.74 -4.72
N LEU A 25 -8.33 5.22 -4.18
CA LEU A 25 -8.31 3.88 -3.60
C LEU A 25 -9.25 3.80 -2.41
N THR A 26 -10.06 2.76 -2.38
CA THR A 26 -10.89 2.39 -1.25
C THR A 26 -10.06 1.69 -0.18
N GLY A 27 -10.64 1.53 1.02
CA GLY A 27 -10.02 0.73 2.07
C GLY A 27 -9.80 -0.72 1.65
N GLN A 28 -10.76 -1.29 0.89
CA GLN A 28 -10.68 -2.64 0.34
C GLN A 28 -9.54 -2.77 -0.68
N ASP A 29 -9.36 -1.79 -1.57
CA ASP A 29 -8.25 -1.80 -2.53
C ASP A 29 -6.90 -1.88 -1.83
N THR A 30 -6.67 -1.00 -0.86
CA THR A 30 -5.42 -1.00 -0.11
C THR A 30 -5.22 -2.28 0.71
N SER A 31 -6.29 -2.88 1.22
CA SER A 31 -6.24 -4.16 1.94
C SER A 31 -5.85 -5.31 1.03
N ALA A 32 -6.43 -5.38 -0.18
CA ALA A 32 -6.09 -6.37 -1.18
C ALA A 32 -4.63 -6.22 -1.64
N ILE A 33 -4.18 -4.99 -1.89
CA ILE A 33 -2.78 -4.70 -2.26
C ILE A 33 -1.82 -5.12 -1.15
N VAL A 34 -2.09 -4.76 0.11
CA VAL A 34 -1.25 -5.14 1.26
C VAL A 34 -1.17 -6.65 1.42
N THR A 35 -2.30 -7.35 1.31
CA THR A 35 -2.36 -8.81 1.36
C THR A 35 -1.52 -9.42 0.25
N ALA A 36 -1.68 -8.93 -0.98
CA ALA A 36 -0.93 -9.39 -2.14
C ALA A 36 0.58 -9.17 -2.00
N VAL A 37 1.03 -8.04 -1.43
CA VAL A 37 2.44 -7.82 -1.10
C VAL A 37 2.92 -8.87 -0.10
N ILE A 38 2.22 -9.03 1.02
CA ILE A 38 2.68 -9.89 2.12
C ILE A 38 2.72 -11.37 1.71
N ASP A 39 1.75 -11.80 0.91
CA ASP A 39 1.66 -13.19 0.45
C ASP A 39 2.49 -13.48 -0.81
N ASP A 40 3.13 -12.46 -1.42
CA ASP A 40 3.97 -12.64 -2.60
C ASP A 40 5.13 -13.61 -2.32
N LYS A 41 5.31 -14.59 -3.22
CA LYS A 41 6.31 -15.66 -3.04
C LYS A 41 7.74 -15.14 -2.98
N ARG A 42 8.05 -14.01 -3.64
CA ARG A 42 9.40 -13.42 -3.63
C ARG A 42 9.73 -12.87 -2.25
N LEU A 43 8.77 -12.21 -1.60
CA LEU A 43 8.93 -11.68 -0.25
C LEU A 43 8.87 -12.78 0.81
N TYR A 44 8.06 -13.80 0.58
CA TYR A 44 7.96 -14.93 1.49
C TYR A 44 9.31 -15.56 1.82
N HIS A 45 10.18 -15.74 0.82
CA HIS A 45 11.52 -16.31 1.06
C HIS A 45 12.43 -15.41 1.90
N ASP A 46 12.29 -14.09 1.75
CA ASP A 46 13.03 -13.12 2.55
C ASP A 46 12.51 -13.06 3.98
N MET A 47 11.20 -13.24 4.19
CA MET A 47 10.54 -13.13 5.50
C MET A 47 10.57 -14.42 6.34
N LEU A 48 10.43 -15.59 5.71
CA LEU A 48 10.30 -16.90 6.37
C LEU A 48 11.45 -17.25 7.31
N LYS A 49 12.65 -16.77 7.00
CA LYS A 49 13.84 -17.09 7.80
C LYS A 49 13.72 -16.60 9.24
N LYS A 50 12.81 -15.67 9.53
CA LYS A 50 12.85 -14.87 10.77
C LYS A 50 11.56 -14.88 11.59
N SER A 51 10.35 -15.04 11.03
CA SER A 51 9.11 -15.02 11.84
C SER A 51 7.85 -15.53 11.14
N ASP A 52 6.87 -16.02 11.93
CA ASP A 52 5.47 -16.24 11.54
C ASP A 52 4.61 -14.96 11.67
N THR A 53 5.19 -13.90 12.24
CA THR A 53 4.53 -12.64 12.58
C THR A 53 5.25 -11.47 11.91
N ILE A 54 4.49 -10.67 11.19
CA ILE A 54 4.96 -9.43 10.57
C ILE A 54 4.42 -8.24 11.34
N PHE A 55 5.31 -7.34 11.70
CA PHE A 55 4.96 -6.10 12.38
C PHE A 55 4.82 -4.97 11.37
N ILE A 56 3.60 -4.48 11.16
CA ILE A 56 3.32 -3.36 10.27
C ILE A 56 3.44 -2.06 11.07
N VAL A 57 4.36 -1.19 10.66
CA VAL A 57 4.50 0.14 11.22
C VAL A 57 3.30 0.98 10.78
N LYS A 58 2.52 1.51 11.74
CA LYS A 58 1.34 2.30 11.42
C LYS A 58 1.73 3.60 10.73
N SER A 59 1.32 3.72 9.47
CA SER A 59 1.35 4.96 8.69
C SER A 59 -0.04 5.58 8.60
N LYS A 60 -0.13 6.81 8.08
CA LYS A 60 -1.42 7.51 7.85
C LYS A 60 -2.32 6.77 6.85
N ASN A 61 -1.79 5.79 6.11
CA ASN A 61 -2.52 5.07 5.07
C ASN A 61 -3.27 3.84 5.61
N ILE A 62 -3.01 3.44 6.86
CA ILE A 62 -3.69 2.29 7.47
C ILE A 62 -5.16 2.61 7.70
N ASN A 63 -6.02 1.66 7.35
CA ASN A 63 -7.45 1.75 7.60
C ASN A 63 -7.99 0.44 8.19
N LYS A 64 -9.23 0.49 8.68
CA LYS A 64 -9.89 -0.63 9.37
C LYS A 64 -10.07 -1.89 8.52
N SER A 65 -9.95 -1.78 7.20
CA SER A 65 -10.11 -2.91 6.27
C SER A 65 -8.82 -3.72 6.11
N TRP A 66 -7.69 -3.22 6.60
CA TRP A 66 -6.42 -3.93 6.49
C TRP A 66 -6.42 -5.23 7.30
N PRO A 67 -5.78 -6.29 6.80
CA PRO A 67 -5.84 -7.61 7.41
C PRO A 67 -5.07 -7.67 8.75
N PHE A 68 -5.54 -8.48 9.69
CA PHE A 68 -4.77 -8.85 10.90
C PHE A 68 -4.03 -10.18 10.75
N LYS A 69 -4.29 -10.90 9.67
CA LYS A 69 -3.69 -12.18 9.31
C LYS A 69 -3.79 -12.35 7.79
N THR A 70 -2.78 -12.95 7.18
CA THR A 70 -2.80 -13.41 5.79
C THR A 70 -2.76 -14.94 5.76
N GLU A 71 -2.66 -15.54 4.57
CA GLU A 71 -2.47 -17.00 4.47
C GLU A 71 -1.22 -17.46 5.23
N LYS A 72 -0.17 -16.63 5.24
CA LYS A 72 1.16 -17.02 5.68
C LYS A 72 1.60 -16.40 7.01
N PHE A 73 1.07 -15.23 7.36
CA PHE A 73 1.59 -14.46 8.49
C PHE A 73 0.49 -13.90 9.39
N LYS A 74 0.78 -13.82 10.69
CA LYS A 74 0.05 -12.95 11.62
C LYS A 74 0.53 -11.52 11.46
N LEU A 75 -0.38 -10.55 11.42
CA LEU A 75 -0.05 -9.13 11.26
C LEU A 75 -0.31 -8.36 12.55
N VAL A 76 0.72 -7.68 13.05
CA VAL A 76 0.65 -6.86 14.27
C VAL A 76 1.00 -5.42 13.94
N TYR A 77 0.13 -4.49 14.32
CA TYR A 77 0.29 -3.08 13.98
C TYR A 77 0.97 -2.30 15.10
N ILE A 78 2.14 -1.72 14.84
CA ILE A 78 2.90 -0.92 15.82
C ILE A 78 2.73 0.57 15.53
N GLU A 79 2.31 1.35 16.52
CA GLU A 79 2.19 2.80 16.39
C GLU A 79 3.54 3.51 16.52
N ARG A 80 3.81 4.49 15.64
CA ARG A 80 4.93 5.43 15.77
C ARG A 80 4.69 6.40 16.94
N THR A 81 4.99 5.92 18.14
CA THR A 81 4.96 6.71 19.38
C THR A 81 6.35 6.73 20.00
N LYS A 82 6.63 7.72 20.85
CA LYS A 82 7.89 7.80 21.62
C LYS A 82 8.17 6.52 22.44
N LYS A 83 7.12 5.85 22.93
CA LYS A 83 7.22 4.57 23.65
C LYS A 83 7.68 3.41 22.75
N ASN A 84 7.36 3.47 21.47
CA ASN A 84 7.75 2.47 20.48
C ASN A 84 8.92 2.94 19.63
N GLU A 85 9.56 4.06 19.97
CA GLU A 85 10.62 4.67 19.17
C GLU A 85 11.80 3.70 19.04
N ASP A 86 12.20 3.02 20.11
CA ASP A 86 13.24 1.98 20.08
C ASP A 86 12.81 0.74 19.28
N LEU A 87 11.50 0.44 19.23
CA LEU A 87 10.95 -0.67 18.42
C LEU A 87 10.79 -0.29 16.95
N ILE A 88 10.79 1.01 16.65
CA ILE A 88 10.64 1.60 15.32
C ILE A 88 11.91 2.38 14.99
N ASP A 89 13.03 2.13 15.67
CA ASP A 89 14.30 2.66 15.23
C ASP A 89 14.60 1.94 13.92
N LEU A 90 14.34 2.67 12.83
CA LEU A 90 14.46 2.23 11.44
C LEU A 90 15.90 2.40 10.96
N SER A 91 16.82 2.79 11.85
CA SER A 91 18.24 2.77 11.54
C SER A 91 18.72 1.32 11.34
N PRO A 92 19.51 1.05 10.30
CA PRO A 92 20.15 -0.25 10.13
C PRO A 92 21.29 -0.38 11.15
N PRO A 93 21.56 -1.53 11.78
CA PRO A 93 20.71 -2.54 12.43
C PRO A 93 20.38 -2.19 13.88
N SER A 94 19.15 -2.47 14.31
CA SER A 94 18.97 -2.86 15.71
C SER A 94 19.61 -4.24 15.92
N PHE A 95 20.70 -4.28 16.69
CA PHE A 95 21.39 -5.53 17.06
C PHE A 95 20.60 -6.39 18.06
N TYR A 96 19.43 -5.93 18.49
CA TYR A 96 18.63 -6.58 19.53
C TYR A 96 17.21 -6.92 19.08
N ASP A 97 16.77 -6.42 17.92
CA ASP A 97 15.42 -6.67 17.42
C ASP A 97 15.41 -7.66 16.24
N GLN A 98 14.95 -8.88 16.52
CA GLN A 98 14.82 -9.94 15.52
C GLN A 98 13.51 -9.90 14.74
N ARG A 99 12.59 -8.99 15.09
CA ARG A 99 11.26 -8.92 14.45
C ARG A 99 11.38 -8.43 13.02
N THR A 100 10.57 -9.04 12.15
CA THR A 100 10.37 -8.55 10.78
C THR A 100 9.33 -7.43 10.80
N ARG A 101 9.74 -6.24 10.37
CA ARG A 101 8.90 -5.05 10.32
C ARG A 101 8.72 -4.57 8.89
N ILE A 102 7.52 -4.13 8.54
CA ILE A 102 7.21 -3.53 7.24
C ILE A 102 6.64 -2.13 7.46
N ASP A 103 7.14 -1.17 6.71
CA ASP A 103 6.55 0.16 6.60
C ASP A 103 6.05 0.41 5.18
N PHE A 104 4.74 0.52 5.02
CA PHE A 104 4.11 0.82 3.73
C PHE A 104 4.09 2.32 3.48
N GLY A 105 4.72 2.73 2.39
CA GLY A 105 4.72 4.09 1.90
C GLY A 105 3.36 4.53 1.35
N LYS A 106 3.39 5.59 0.55
CA LYS A 106 2.18 6.15 -0.08
C LYS A 106 1.75 5.28 -1.27
N PHE A 107 0.46 5.01 -1.35
CA PHE A 107 -0.17 4.40 -2.52
C PHE A 107 -0.46 5.50 -3.54
N ILE A 108 0.13 5.38 -4.73
CA ILE A 108 -0.02 6.36 -5.82
C ILE A 108 -0.86 5.72 -6.91
N LEU A 109 -2.14 6.10 -6.97
CA LEU A 109 -3.08 5.62 -7.98
C LEU A 109 -3.02 6.50 -9.24
N ASN A 110 -2.81 5.86 -10.39
CA ASN A 110 -2.94 6.46 -11.72
C ASN A 110 -3.79 5.55 -12.60
N LYS A 111 -5.04 5.97 -12.84
CA LYS A 111 -6.06 5.17 -13.56
C LYS A 111 -6.28 3.82 -12.88
N ASN A 112 -5.79 2.73 -13.48
CA ASN A 112 -5.89 1.36 -12.99
C ASN A 112 -4.54 0.80 -12.51
N ILE A 113 -3.55 1.67 -12.29
CA ILE A 113 -2.21 1.30 -11.82
C ILE A 113 -1.97 1.92 -10.45
N VAL A 114 -1.44 1.12 -9.51
CA VAL A 114 -0.96 1.61 -8.22
C VAL A 114 0.52 1.37 -8.09
N ASP A 115 1.27 2.44 -7.87
CA ASP A 115 2.66 2.36 -7.45
C ASP A 115 2.72 2.49 -5.91
N ILE A 116 3.49 1.60 -5.28
CA ILE A 116 3.75 1.63 -3.84
C ILE A 116 5.19 1.23 -3.57
N SER A 117 5.84 1.97 -2.67
CA SER A 117 7.10 1.55 -2.06
C SER A 117 6.83 1.07 -0.64
N PHE A 118 7.52 0.02 -0.21
CA PHE A 118 7.55 -0.36 1.20
C PHE A 118 8.97 -0.71 1.63
N SER A 119 9.22 -0.51 2.91
CA SER A 119 10.50 -0.83 3.54
C SER A 119 10.35 -2.10 4.36
N LEU A 120 11.28 -3.04 4.17
CA LEU A 120 11.43 -4.26 4.93
C LEU A 120 12.61 -4.11 5.88
N TYR A 121 12.34 -4.16 7.19
CA TYR A 121 13.33 -4.09 8.25
C TYR A 121 13.43 -5.44 8.93
N GLN A 122 14.62 -5.99 8.94
CA GLN A 122 14.94 -7.28 9.54
C GLN A 122 16.22 -7.14 10.36
N PHE A 123 16.51 -8.16 11.16
CA PHE A 123 17.78 -8.21 11.90
C PHE A 123 18.96 -8.03 10.94
N GLN A 124 19.71 -6.93 11.12
CA GLN A 124 20.88 -6.54 10.30
C GLN A 124 20.65 -6.43 8.80
N GLU A 125 19.40 -6.36 8.38
CA GLU A 125 19.03 -6.32 6.97
C GLU A 125 17.95 -5.26 6.77
N PHE A 126 18.18 -4.42 5.76
CA PHE A 126 17.23 -3.43 5.32
C PHE A 126 17.07 -3.54 3.81
N SER A 127 15.83 -3.47 3.34
CA SER A 127 15.54 -3.49 1.91
C SER A 127 14.33 -2.62 1.61
N VAL A 128 14.36 -1.92 0.49
CA VAL A 128 13.21 -1.17 -0.01
C VAL A 128 12.69 -1.88 -1.25
N TYR A 129 11.38 -2.01 -1.36
CA TYR A 129 10.73 -2.61 -2.50
C TYR A 129 9.83 -1.60 -3.18
N ASP A 130 9.93 -1.50 -4.50
CA ASP A 130 9.01 -0.74 -5.33
C ASP A 130 8.12 -1.70 -6.10
N CYS A 131 6.81 -1.61 -5.85
CA CYS A 131 5.81 -2.45 -6.47
C CYS A 131 4.89 -1.64 -7.36
N LYS A 132 4.56 -2.24 -8.50
CA LYS A 132 3.51 -1.76 -9.39
C LYS A 132 2.40 -2.79 -9.45
N PHE A 133 1.19 -2.34 -9.20
CA PHE A 133 -0.04 -3.11 -9.29
C PHE A 133 -0.86 -2.64 -10.48
N LYS A 134 -1.58 -3.56 -11.12
CA LYS A 134 -2.59 -3.26 -12.11
C LYS A 134 -3.91 -3.89 -11.69
N HIS A 135 -5.00 -3.14 -11.83
CA HIS A 135 -6.34 -3.66 -11.61
C HIS A 135 -6.81 -4.40 -12.87
N GLU A 136 -6.96 -5.72 -12.77
CA GLU A 136 -7.39 -6.63 -13.85
C GLU A 136 -8.32 -7.70 -13.26
N ASN A 137 -9.33 -8.12 -14.02
CA ASN A 137 -10.25 -9.20 -13.62
C ASN A 137 -10.79 -9.06 -12.19
N GLU A 138 -11.24 -7.85 -11.85
CA GLU A 138 -11.82 -7.51 -10.53
C GLU A 138 -10.84 -7.57 -9.34
N GLY A 139 -9.52 -7.60 -9.59
CA GLY A 139 -8.50 -7.64 -8.54
C GLY A 139 -7.23 -6.86 -8.84
N TRP A 140 -6.44 -6.63 -7.80
CA TRP A 140 -5.11 -6.01 -7.90
C TRP A 140 -4.02 -7.08 -8.04
N THR A 141 -3.26 -7.03 -9.13
CA THR A 141 -2.16 -7.97 -9.38
C THR A 141 -0.83 -7.25 -9.44
N ILE A 142 0.22 -7.83 -8.82
CA ILE A 142 1.58 -7.32 -8.91
C ILE A 142 2.13 -7.56 -10.32
N VAL A 143 2.38 -6.49 -11.07
CA VAL A 143 2.99 -6.57 -12.41
C VAL A 143 4.50 -6.29 -12.39
N LYS A 144 5.00 -5.63 -11.34
CA LYS A 144 6.43 -5.37 -11.15
C LYS A 144 6.75 -5.28 -9.66
N MET A 145 7.89 -5.81 -9.26
CA MET A 145 8.46 -5.66 -7.91
C MET A 145 9.98 -5.62 -8.04
N ASP A 146 10.56 -4.48 -7.69
CA ASP A 146 12.01 -4.27 -7.71
C ASP A 146 12.52 -4.13 -6.28
N LYS A 147 13.60 -4.84 -5.94
CA LYS A 147 14.29 -4.71 -4.65
C LYS A 147 15.45 -3.71 -4.79
N ARG A 148 15.50 -2.72 -3.90
CA ARG A 148 16.61 -1.79 -3.68
C ARG A 148 17.28 -2.13 -2.35
N THR A 149 18.53 -2.54 -2.42
CA THR A 149 19.39 -2.74 -1.25
C THR A 149 20.28 -1.52 -1.11
N TYR A 150 20.43 -1.02 0.13
CA TYR A 150 21.31 0.10 0.47
C TYR A 150 22.49 -0.40 1.30
#